data_AF-A0A1U9UVL2-F1
#
_entry.id   AF-A0A1U9UVL2-F1
#
_cell.length_a   1.000
_cell.length_b   1.000
_cell.length_c   1.000
_cell.angle_alpha   90.00
_cell.angle_beta   90.00
_cell.angle_gamma   90.00
#
_symmetry.space_group_name_H-M   'P 1'
#
loop_
_entity.id
_entity.type
_entity.pdbx_description
1 polymer ?
#
loop_
_entity_poly.entity_id
_entity_poly.type
_entity_poly.pdbx_seq_one_letter_code
_entity_poly.pdbx_strand_id
1 'polypeptide(L)'
;MPIWRNSRMTSLYYSMDEAFEIFPCIIKISDEEILVEYEYDGVQQYRGRNNGDGHFELVAPELKGRASLHMFPGSSILEGSWVEGSYRGMWRIELGDE
;
A
#
# COMPACT_ATOMS: atom_id res chain seq x y z
N MET A 1 9.52 -26.95 6.37
CA MET A 1 8.71 -25.87 5.77
C MET A 1 7.38 -26.46 5.32
N PRO A 2 6.24 -25.83 5.62
CA PRO A 2 4.95 -26.27 5.06
C PRO A 2 4.93 -26.09 3.53
N ILE A 3 4.25 -26.98 2.82
CA ILE A 3 4.08 -26.92 1.36
C ILE A 3 2.66 -26.49 1.03
N TRP A 4 2.52 -25.36 0.35
CA TRP A 4 1.24 -24.80 -0.10
C TRP A 4 1.04 -25.07 -1.59
N ARG A 5 0.13 -25.98 -1.93
CA ARG A 5 -0.21 -26.33 -3.33
C ARG A 5 -1.38 -25.46 -3.80
N ASN A 6 -1.46 -25.23 -5.12
CA ASN A 6 -2.49 -24.39 -5.76
C ASN A 6 -2.45 -22.89 -5.37
N SER A 7 -1.27 -22.38 -5.01
CA SER A 7 -1.05 -20.94 -4.79
C SER A 7 -1.35 -20.15 -6.06
N ARG A 8 -1.96 -18.96 -5.90
CA ARG A 8 -2.25 -18.04 -6.99
C ARG A 8 -1.36 -16.82 -6.87
N MET A 9 -0.71 -16.46 -7.97
CA MET A 9 0.05 -15.22 -8.09
C MET A 9 -0.76 -14.23 -8.92
N THR A 10 -0.82 -12.98 -8.48
CA THR A 10 -1.32 -11.87 -9.29
C THR A 10 -0.13 -10.97 -9.58
N SER A 11 0.20 -10.81 -10.86
CA SER A 11 1.15 -9.81 -11.32
C SER A 11 0.35 -8.72 -12.02
N LEU A 12 0.47 -7.48 -11.57
CA LEU A 12 -0.14 -6.34 -12.24
C LEU A 12 0.85 -5.86 -13.30
N TYR A 13 0.45 -5.94 -14.57
CA TYR A 13 1.27 -5.55 -15.72
C TYR A 13 0.40 -4.70 -16.66
N TYR A 14 0.73 -3.43 -16.79
CA TYR A 14 -0.04 -2.46 -17.57
C TYR A 14 0.54 -2.37 -18.99
N SER A 15 -0.04 -3.09 -19.95
CA SER A 15 0.41 -3.06 -21.35
C SER A 15 -0.56 -2.36 -22.31
N MET A 16 -1.74 -1.96 -21.83
CA MET A 16 -2.77 -1.29 -22.65
C MET A 16 -3.25 0.05 -22.07
N ASP A 17 -3.05 0.30 -20.77
CA ASP A 17 -3.31 1.57 -20.10
C ASP A 17 -2.00 2.04 -19.45
N GLU A 18 -1.78 3.35 -19.34
CA GLU A 18 -0.63 3.88 -18.61
C GLU A 18 -0.79 3.57 -17.11
N ALA A 19 0.29 3.12 -16.49
CA ALA A 19 0.32 2.96 -15.04
C ALA A 19 0.24 4.35 -14.39
N PHE A 20 -0.46 4.43 -13.25
CA PHE A 20 -0.35 5.60 -12.37
C PHE A 20 1.03 5.57 -11.70
N GLU A 21 2.01 6.15 -12.38
CA GLU A 21 3.38 6.26 -11.90
C GLU A 21 3.60 7.61 -11.23
N ILE A 22 4.47 7.63 -10.21
CA ILE A 22 4.94 8.85 -9.54
C ILE A 22 3.76 9.69 -9.01
N PHE A 23 2.71 9.03 -8.52
CA PHE A 23 1.57 9.72 -7.94
C PHE A 23 1.94 10.30 -6.57
N PRO A 24 1.87 11.62 -6.36
CA PRO A 24 2.25 12.22 -5.08
C PRO A 24 1.37 11.71 -3.94
N CYS A 25 2.01 11.33 -2.83
CA CYS A 25 1.32 11.00 -1.59
C CYS A 25 2.13 11.50 -0.40
N ILE A 26 1.45 11.65 0.74
CA ILE A 26 2.02 12.00 2.02
C ILE A 26 2.00 10.74 2.88
N ILE A 27 3.16 10.40 3.45
CA ILE A 27 3.31 9.31 4.41
C ILE A 27 3.58 9.91 5.78
N LYS A 28 2.79 9.52 6.78
CA LYS A 28 3.10 9.75 8.20
C LYS A 28 3.25 8.37 8.82
N ILE A 29 4.45 8.04 9.27
CA ILE A 29 4.78 6.70 9.75
C ILE A 29 5.52 6.79 11.09
N SER A 30 5.20 5.87 11.98
CA SER A 30 5.89 5.65 13.25
C SER A 30 6.06 4.15 13.48
N ASP A 31 6.65 3.78 14.60
CA ASP A 31 6.78 2.37 14.99
C ASP A 31 5.40 1.71 15.23
N GLU A 32 4.35 2.48 15.51
CA GLU A 32 3.03 1.96 15.89
C GLU A 32 2.00 2.03 14.75
N GLU A 33 2.08 3.04 13.89
CA GLU A 33 1.04 3.32 12.91
C GLU A 33 1.55 3.97 11.62
N ILE A 34 0.70 3.94 10.60
CA ILE A 34 0.93 4.61 9.32
C ILE A 34 -0.34 5.30 8.86
N LEU A 35 -0.17 6.47 8.24
CA LEU A 35 -1.14 7.16 7.40
C LEU A 35 -0.55 7.31 5.99
N VAL A 36 -1.30 6.86 4.99
CA VAL A 36 -1.07 7.21 3.59
C VAL A 36 -2.17 8.16 3.16
N GLU A 37 -1.80 9.31 2.61
CA GLU A 37 -2.71 10.34 2.14
C GLU A 37 -2.37 10.75 0.72
N TYR A 38 -3.39 10.85 -0.15
CA TYR A 38 -3.22 11.33 -1.52
C TYR A 38 -4.50 12.00 -2.02
N GLU A 39 -4.39 12.87 -3.02
CA GLU A 39 -5.52 13.59 -3.60
C GLU A 39 -5.99 12.87 -4.87
N TYR A 40 -7.21 12.33 -4.84
CA TYR A 40 -7.85 11.73 -6.01
C TYR A 40 -9.37 11.87 -5.86
N ASP A 41 -9.92 12.89 -6.53
CA ASP A 41 -11.33 13.31 -6.37
C ASP A 41 -11.69 13.55 -4.89
N GLY A 42 -10.82 14.27 -4.17
CA GLY A 42 -10.84 14.45 -2.73
C GLY A 42 -9.64 13.80 -2.04
N VAL A 43 -9.41 14.23 -0.80
CA VAL A 43 -8.37 13.69 0.06
C VAL A 43 -8.73 12.27 0.47
N GLN A 44 -7.91 11.31 0.03
CA GLN A 44 -8.02 9.91 0.41
C GLN A 44 -7.05 9.59 1.54
N GLN A 45 -7.52 8.86 2.55
CA GLN A 45 -6.71 8.50 3.71
C GLN A 45 -6.84 7.02 4.05
N TYR A 46 -5.69 6.36 4.07
CA TYR A 46 -5.53 5.00 4.58
C TYR A 46 -4.78 5.03 5.90
N ARG A 47 -5.36 4.43 6.95
CA ARG A 47 -4.74 4.34 8.27
C ARG A 47 -4.56 2.91 8.68
N GLY A 48 -3.40 2.57 9.23
CA GLY A 48 -3.09 1.22 9.67
C GLY A 48 -2.18 1.17 10.88
N ARG A 49 -2.22 0.03 11.58
CA ARG A 49 -1.30 -0.26 12.68
C ARG A 49 -0.15 -1.14 12.18
N ASN A 50 1.03 -0.95 12.76
CA ASN A 50 2.13 -1.87 12.60
C ASN A 50 1.80 -3.16 13.37
N ASN A 51 1.72 -4.30 12.68
CA ASN A 51 1.50 -5.61 13.30
C ASN A 51 2.80 -6.33 13.65
N GLY A 52 3.95 -5.69 13.40
CA GLY A 52 5.29 -6.17 13.69
C GLY A 52 6.22 -6.05 12.49
N ASP A 53 7.51 -5.82 12.76
CA ASP A 53 8.58 -5.84 11.75
C ASP A 53 8.31 -4.98 10.50
N GLY A 54 7.63 -3.85 10.68
CA GLY A 54 7.35 -2.90 9.61
C GLY A 54 6.23 -3.33 8.66
N HIS A 55 5.30 -4.19 9.10
CA HIS A 55 4.12 -4.60 8.32
C HIS A 55 2.86 -3.89 8.83
N PHE A 56 2.10 -3.31 7.91
CA PHE A 56 0.95 -2.47 8.20
C PHE A 56 -0.31 -2.99 7.51
N GLU A 57 -1.40 -3.06 8.27
CA GLU A 57 -2.74 -3.32 7.73
C GLU A 57 -3.55 -2.02 7.77
N LEU A 58 -3.90 -1.51 6.60
CA LEU A 58 -4.53 -0.21 6.44
C LEU A 58 -6.00 -0.34 6.03
N VAL A 59 -6.81 0.61 6.51
CA VAL A 59 -8.21 0.79 6.13
C VAL A 59 -8.46 2.24 5.70
N ALA A 60 -9.32 2.40 4.70
CA ALA A 60 -9.88 3.69 4.28
C ALA A 60 -11.42 3.58 4.33
N PRO A 61 -12.07 3.88 5.47
CA PRO A 61 -13.50 3.70 5.64
C PRO A 61 -14.34 4.40 4.57
N GLU A 62 -13.96 5.62 4.18
CA GLU A 62 -14.66 6.44 3.18
C GLU A 62 -14.64 5.81 1.78
N LEU A 63 -13.56 5.10 1.45
CA LEU A 63 -13.41 4.38 0.18
C LEU A 63 -13.91 2.94 0.24
N LYS A 64 -14.29 2.45 1.44
CA LYS A 64 -14.40 1.02 1.74
C LYS A 64 -13.13 0.26 1.32
N GLY A 65 -11.99 0.95 1.40
CA GLY A 65 -10.70 0.49 0.94
C GLY A 65 -9.95 -0.28 2.02
N ARG A 66 -9.10 -1.22 1.59
CA ARG A 66 -8.15 -1.93 2.43
C ARG A 66 -6.81 -2.02 1.72
N ALA A 67 -5.73 -1.90 2.47
CA ALA A 67 -4.40 -2.08 1.93
C ALA A 67 -3.48 -2.78 2.94
N SER A 68 -2.40 -3.34 2.42
CA SER A 68 -1.26 -3.81 3.21
C SER A 68 -0.02 -3.12 2.71
N LEU A 69 0.83 -2.62 3.59
CA LEU A 69 2.16 -2.12 3.26
C LEU A 69 3.19 -2.80 4.15
N HIS A 70 4.41 -2.95 3.65
CA HIS A 70 5.54 -3.36 4.46
C HIS A 70 6.79 -2.57 4.08
N MET A 71 7.66 -2.37 5.07
CA MET A 71 8.95 -1.70 4.90
C MET A 71 10.03 -2.51 5.61
N PHE A 72 11.08 -2.90 4.88
CA PHE A 72 12.23 -3.55 5.49
C PHE A 72 13.02 -2.57 6.39
N PRO A 73 13.67 -3.05 7.47
CA PRO A 73 14.51 -2.21 8.31
C PRO A 73 15.57 -1.45 7.50
N GLY A 74 15.60 -0.12 7.64
CA GLY A 74 16.54 0.77 6.94
C GLY A 74 16.21 1.04 5.47
N SER A 75 15.07 0.57 4.96
CA SER A 75 14.57 0.88 3.63
C SER A 75 13.84 2.23 3.61
N SER A 76 13.90 2.93 2.48
CA SER A 76 13.03 4.07 2.15
C SER A 76 11.84 3.66 1.26
N ILE A 77 11.65 2.37 1.03
CA ILE A 77 10.62 1.82 0.15
C ILE A 77 9.57 1.08 0.99
N LEU A 78 8.31 1.47 0.79
CA LEU A 78 7.10 0.78 1.24
C LEU A 78 6.46 0.06 0.05
N GLU A 79 6.14 -1.22 0.21
CA GLU A 79 5.53 -2.03 -0.85
C GLU A 79 4.31 -2.78 -0.36
N GLY A 80 3.35 -3.03 -1.24
CA GLY A 80 2.21 -3.87 -0.90
C GLY A 80 1.04 -3.77 -1.87
N SER A 81 -0.16 -4.05 -1.39
CA SER A 81 -1.35 -4.20 -2.22
C SER A 81 -2.56 -3.50 -1.62
N TRP A 82 -3.51 -3.11 -2.47
CA TRP A 82 -4.74 -2.45 -2.06
C TRP A 82 -5.95 -3.00 -2.82
N VAL A 83 -7.12 -2.83 -2.21
CA VAL A 83 -8.43 -3.17 -2.77
C VAL A 83 -9.43 -2.07 -2.40
N GLU A 84 -10.12 -1.54 -3.40
CA GLU A 84 -11.18 -0.53 -3.28
C GLU A 84 -12.38 -0.97 -4.12
N GLY A 85 -13.45 -1.45 -3.48
CA GLY A 85 -14.59 -2.01 -4.21
C GLY A 85 -14.18 -3.16 -5.14
N SER A 86 -14.33 -2.97 -6.46
CA SER A 86 -13.89 -3.94 -7.49
C SER A 86 -12.49 -3.70 -8.02
N TYR A 87 -11.85 -2.59 -7.63
CA TYR A 87 -10.50 -2.25 -8.04
C TYR A 87 -9.48 -2.83 -7.06
N ARG A 88 -8.32 -3.18 -7.58
CA ARG A 88 -7.19 -3.67 -6.79
C ARG A 88 -5.89 -3.33 -7.49
N GLY A 89 -4.83 -3.17 -6.72
CA GLY A 89 -3.53 -2.88 -7.28
C GLY A 89 -2.39 -3.16 -6.32
N MET A 90 -1.20 -2.77 -6.76
CA MET A 90 0.03 -2.81 -5.98
C MET A 90 0.50 -1.37 -5.77
N TRP A 91 1.03 -1.10 -4.59
CA TRP A 91 1.76 0.12 -4.31
C TRP A 91 3.24 -0.19 -4.13
N ARG A 92 4.07 0.66 -4.72
CA ARG A 92 5.48 0.83 -4.39
C ARG A 92 5.68 2.31 -4.15
N ILE A 93 5.96 2.67 -2.91
CA ILE A 93 6.07 4.05 -2.45
C ILE A 93 7.50 4.28 -2.01
N GLU A 94 8.14 5.28 -2.59
CA GLU A 94 9.43 5.77 -2.16
C GLU A 94 9.22 6.96 -1.22
N LEU A 95 9.77 6.87 -0.02
CA LEU A 95 9.73 7.94 0.97
C LEU A 95 10.57 9.12 0.46
N GLY A 96 9.98 10.30 0.48
CA GLY A 96 10.69 11.55 0.21
C GLY A 96 11.52 12.01 1.41
N ASP A 97 12.15 13.18 1.26
CA ASP A 97 12.87 13.84 2.35
C ASP A 97 11.93 14.20 3.51
N GLU A 98 12.46 14.15 4.74
CA GLU A 98 11.76 14.56 5.98
C GLU A 98 11.64 16.09 6.13
#